data_AF-A0A2D6TRD7-F1
#
_entry.id   AF-A0A2D6TRD7-F1
#
_cell.length_a   1.000
_cell.length_b   1.000
_cell.length_c   1.000
_cell.angle_alpha   90.00
_cell.angle_beta   90.00
_cell.angle_gamma   90.00
#
_symmetry.space_group_name_H-M   'P 1'
#
loop_
_entity.id
_entity.type
_entity.pdbx_description
1 polymer ?
#
loop_
_entity_poly.entity_id
_entity_poly.type
_entity_poly.pdbx_seq_one_letter_code
_entity_poly.pdbx_strand_id
1 'polypeptide(L)'
;MIHNGKIGYKRDEFRKIFQIYSTFVYKGLFKDFSFAEIDGRYYISFREEAGKTPLITIEKKKLSADRALFIATTPSSNGQPQEIVRSEKIDSFVTQLREKIEKIQESRKDGKVVNLR
;
A
#
# COMPACT_ATOMS: atom_id res chain seq x y z
N MET A 1 -16.00 4.44 30.39
CA MET A 1 -16.04 4.82 28.96
C MET A 1 -14.93 4.07 28.25
N ILE A 2 -15.27 3.06 27.44
CA ILE A 2 -14.28 2.37 26.62
C ILE A 2 -13.84 3.39 25.57
N HIS A 3 -12.62 3.91 25.69
CA HIS A 3 -11.98 4.61 24.58
C HIS A 3 -11.90 3.60 23.44
N ASN A 4 -12.85 3.65 22.51
CA ASN A 4 -12.72 3.06 21.19
C ASN A 4 -11.55 3.78 20.52
N GLY A 5 -10.33 3.37 20.86
CA GLY A 5 -9.10 3.97 20.39
C GLY A 5 -9.11 3.88 18.88
N LYS A 6 -9.38 5.01 18.23
CA LYS A 6 -9.38 5.15 16.78
C LYS A 6 -8.08 4.54 16.28
N ILE A 7 -8.21 3.44 15.56
CA ILE A 7 -7.08 2.84 14.86
C ILE A 7 -6.89 3.72 13.64
N GLY A 8 -5.69 3.79 13.11
CA GLY A 8 -5.37 4.70 12.03
C GLY A 8 -3.89 4.68 11.84
N TYR A 9 -3.42 5.23 10.73
CA TYR A 9 -1.99 5.40 10.57
C TYR A 9 -1.50 6.43 11.58
N LYS A 10 -0.48 6.06 12.35
CA LYS A 10 0.29 7.05 13.11
C LYS A 10 0.92 8.01 12.10
N ARG A 11 1.17 9.25 12.52
CA ARG A 11 1.80 10.27 11.66
C ARG A 11 3.09 9.77 10.99
N ASP A 12 3.94 9.05 11.73
CA ASP A 12 5.19 8.49 11.18
C ASP A 12 4.93 7.41 10.12
N GLU A 13 3.97 6.52 10.36
CA GLU A 13 3.61 5.46 9.42
C GLU A 13 3.07 6.04 8.12
N PHE A 14 2.14 7.00 8.23
CA PHE A 14 1.60 7.71 7.07
C PHE A 14 2.71 8.42 6.29
N ARG A 15 3.59 9.15 6.99
CA ARG A 15 4.72 9.86 6.38
C ARG A 15 5.61 8.90 5.58
N LYS A 16 6.01 7.76 6.16
CA LYS A 16 6.88 6.78 5.50
C LYS A 16 6.22 6.18 4.26
N ILE A 17 4.93 5.84 4.33
CA ILE A 17 4.17 5.32 3.19
C ILE A 17 4.01 6.39 2.10
N PHE A 18 3.69 7.62 2.48
CA PHE A 18 3.51 8.73 1.54
C PHE A 18 4.82 9.12 0.82
N GLN A 19 5.97 8.96 1.48
CA GLN A 19 7.28 9.15 0.84
C GLN A 19 7.54 8.15 -0.30
N ILE A 20 7.06 6.91 -0.17
CA ILE A 20 7.11 5.92 -1.27
C ILE A 20 6.27 6.45 -2.43
N TYR A 21 4.99 6.76 -2.19
CA TYR A 21 4.10 7.31 -3.22
C TYR A 21 4.76 8.48 -3.96
N SER A 22 5.25 9.48 -3.21
CA SER A 22 5.87 10.68 -3.77
C SER A 22 7.08 10.34 -4.65
N THR A 23 7.92 9.39 -4.23
CA THR A 23 9.07 8.93 -5.03
C THR A 23 8.61 8.43 -6.41
N PHE A 24 7.51 7.68 -6.46
CA PHE A 24 7.00 7.09 -7.70
C PHE A 24 6.11 8.02 -8.52
N VAL A 25 5.58 9.10 -7.93
CA VAL A 25 5.01 10.22 -8.70
C VAL A 25 6.10 10.86 -9.56
N TYR A 26 7.27 11.17 -8.97
CA TYR A 26 8.40 11.72 -9.74
C TYR A 26 8.94 10.76 -10.80
N LYS A 27 8.80 9.45 -10.60
CA LYS A 27 9.14 8.44 -11.62
C LYS A 27 8.01 8.21 -12.65
N GLY A 28 6.92 8.97 -12.58
CA GLY A 28 5.79 8.92 -13.52
C GLY A 28 4.87 7.71 -13.38
N LEU A 29 4.96 6.94 -12.28
CA LEU A 29 4.14 5.74 -12.07
C LEU A 29 2.78 6.05 -11.44
N PHE A 30 2.74 6.93 -10.45
CA PHE A 30 1.49 7.28 -9.76
C PHE A 30 1.07 8.71 -10.07
N LYS A 31 -0.24 8.93 -10.13
CA LYS A 31 -0.85 10.25 -10.34
C LYS A 31 -1.94 10.59 -9.33
N ASP A 32 -2.44 9.60 -8.59
CA ASP A 32 -3.46 9.83 -7.58
C ASP A 32 -3.22 9.00 -6.31
N PHE A 33 -3.62 9.61 -5.19
CA PHE A 33 -3.48 9.10 -3.84
C PHE A 33 -4.80 9.29 -3.10
N SER A 34 -5.24 8.25 -2.39
CA SER A 34 -6.40 8.36 -1.51
C SER A 34 -6.17 7.64 -0.19
N PHE A 35 -6.81 8.18 0.85
CA PHE A 35 -6.93 7.56 2.15
C PHE A 35 -8.42 7.40 2.46
N ALA A 36 -8.82 6.19 2.89
CA ALA A 36 -10.21 5.89 3.21
C ALA A 36 -10.31 5.05 4.49
N GLU A 37 -11.37 5.29 5.26
CA GLU A 37 -11.83 4.42 6.34
C GLU A 37 -13.11 3.73 5.88
N ILE A 38 -13.12 2.39 5.90
CA ILE A 38 -14.27 1.57 5.52
C ILE A 38 -14.44 0.51 6.60
N ASP A 39 -15.58 0.48 7.28
CA ASP A 39 -15.90 -0.47 8.36
C ASP A 39 -14.79 -0.58 9.43
N GLY A 40 -14.21 0.56 9.82
CA GLY A 40 -13.13 0.63 10.80
C GLY A 40 -11.78 0.10 10.31
N ARG A 41 -11.63 -0.14 9.00
CA ARG A 41 -10.37 -0.48 8.34
C ARG A 41 -9.83 0.70 7.57
N TYR A 42 -8.51 0.83 7.57
CA TYR A 42 -7.82 1.98 7.03
C TYR A 42 -7.04 1.60 5.79
N TYR A 43 -7.34 2.28 4.69
CA TYR A 43 -6.77 2.02 3.38
C TYR A 43 -6.02 3.24 2.85
N ILE A 44 -4.84 2.99 2.28
CA ILE A 44 -4.12 3.94 1.45
C ILE A 44 -4.02 3.35 0.05
N SER A 45 -4.42 4.11 -0.97
CA SER A 45 -4.40 3.64 -2.36
C SER A 45 -3.55 4.54 -3.24
N PHE A 46 -2.68 3.91 -4.03
CA PHE A 46 -1.89 4.57 -5.09
C PHE A 46 -2.44 4.16 -6.44
N ARG A 47 -2.76 5.14 -7.28
CA ARG A 47 -3.31 4.93 -8.62
C ARG A 47 -2.40 5.51 -9.67
N GLU A 48 -2.36 4.82 -10.81
CA GLU A 48 -1.68 5.31 -12.01
C GLU A 48 -2.49 6.44 -12.67
N GLU A 49 -3.81 6.41 -12.52
CA GLU A 49 -4.73 7.43 -13.03
C GLU A 49 -5.84 7.71 -12.01
N ALA A 50 -6.25 8.97 -11.89
CA ALA A 50 -7.30 9.38 -10.98
C ALA A 50 -8.63 8.64 -11.27
N GLY A 51 -9.29 8.15 -10.21
CA GLY A 51 -10.58 7.46 -10.31
C GLY A 51 -10.54 6.06 -10.94
N LYS A 52 -9.37 5.52 -11.32
CA LYS A 52 -9.21 4.14 -11.80
C LYS A 52 -8.83 3.18 -10.67
N THR A 53 -8.88 1.86 -10.90
CA THR A 53 -8.47 0.86 -9.91
C THR A 53 -7.07 1.15 -9.33
N PRO A 54 -6.86 1.09 -8.01
CA PRO A 54 -5.53 1.27 -7.43
C PRO A 54 -4.56 0.21 -7.93
N LEU A 55 -3.35 0.63 -8.29
CA LEU A 55 -2.26 -0.32 -8.53
C LEU A 55 -1.74 -0.89 -7.21
N ILE A 56 -1.68 -0.06 -6.16
CA ILE A 56 -1.28 -0.49 -4.83
C ILE A 56 -2.38 -0.09 -3.85
N THR A 57 -2.83 -1.02 -3.03
CA THR A 57 -3.68 -0.75 -1.86
C THR A 57 -2.98 -1.25 -0.61
N ILE A 58 -2.89 -0.40 0.40
CA ILE A 58 -2.29 -0.72 1.68
C ILE A 58 -3.39 -0.72 2.73
N GLU A 59 -3.56 -1.84 3.42
CA GLU A 59 -4.45 -1.98 4.58
C GLU A 59 -3.63 -1.97 5.87
N LYS A 60 -4.10 -1.24 6.88
CA LYS A 60 -3.65 -1.41 8.27
C LYS A 60 -4.69 -2.17 9.06
N LYS A 61 -4.39 -3.42 9.40
CA LYS A 61 -5.25 -4.30 10.18
C LYS A 61 -4.82 -4.32 11.64
N LYS A 62 -5.75 -4.13 12.58
CA LYS A 62 -5.47 -4.32 14.02
C LYS A 62 -5.27 -5.81 14.32
N LEU A 63 -4.24 -6.14 15.09
CA LEU A 63 -4.06 -7.47 15.67
C LEU A 63 -4.38 -7.48 17.17
N SER A 64 -3.90 -6.49 17.90
CA SER A 64 -4.13 -6.29 19.35
C SER A 64 -4.22 -4.80 19.68
N ALA A 65 -4.27 -4.44 20.96
CA ALA A 65 -4.29 -3.04 21.40
C ALA A 65 -3.08 -2.22 20.90
N ASP A 66 -1.92 -2.87 20.79
CA ASP A 66 -0.62 -2.29 20.49
C ASP A 66 0.00 -2.77 19.17
N ARG A 67 -0.53 -3.85 18.57
CA ARG A 67 -0.02 -4.43 17.32
C ARG A 67 -0.96 -4.20 16.15
N ALA A 68 -0.35 -3.92 15.00
CA ALA A 68 -1.02 -3.82 13.73
C ALA A 68 -0.21 -4.53 12.65
N LEU A 69 -0.92 -5.02 11.64
CA LEU A 69 -0.36 -5.63 10.44
C LEU A 69 -0.58 -4.70 9.25
N PHE A 70 0.49 -4.41 8.52
CA PHE A 70 0.44 -3.69 7.25
C PHE A 70 0.45 -4.71 6.12
N ILE A 71 -0.48 -4.56 5.18
CA ILE A 71 -0.62 -5.45 4.01
C ILE A 71 -0.69 -4.57 2.78
N ALA A 72 0.15 -4.81 1.79
CA ALA A 72 0.04 -4.21 0.46
C ALA A 72 -0.47 -5.24 -0.54
N THR A 73 -1.43 -4.84 -1.36
CA THR A 73 -1.99 -5.64 -2.45
C THR A 73 -1.90 -4.90 -3.78
N THR A 74 -1.86 -5.67 -4.86
CA THR A 74 -1.99 -5.21 -6.25
C THR A 74 -3.18 -5.92 -6.91
N PRO A 75 -3.84 -5.33 -7.91
CA PRO A 75 -4.77 -6.08 -8.76
C PRO A 75 -4.05 -7.26 -9.42
N SER A 76 -4.70 -8.41 -9.48
CA SER A 76 -4.22 -9.56 -10.26
C SER A 76 -5.12 -9.84 -11.46
N SER A 77 -4.66 -10.70 -12.36
CA SER A 77 -5.36 -11.02 -13.62
C SER A 77 -6.72 -11.69 -13.43
N ASN A 78 -6.97 -12.33 -12.28
CA ASN A 78 -8.25 -12.96 -11.97
C ASN A 78 -9.24 -12.00 -11.25
N GLY A 79 -8.89 -10.72 -11.13
CA GLY A 79 -9.69 -9.70 -10.47
C GLY A 79 -9.60 -9.70 -8.94
N GLN A 80 -8.94 -10.69 -8.33
CA GLN A 80 -8.70 -10.71 -6.88
C GLN A 80 -7.44 -9.92 -6.53
N PRO A 81 -7.43 -9.13 -5.45
CA PRO A 81 -6.21 -8.50 -4.95
C PRO A 81 -5.17 -9.57 -4.58
N GLN A 82 -3.96 -9.42 -5.10
CA GLN A 82 -2.81 -10.24 -4.73
C GLN A 82 -1.98 -9.51 -3.69
N GLU A 83 -1.70 -10.15 -2.56
CA GLU A 83 -0.76 -9.64 -1.56
C GLU A 83 0.67 -9.67 -2.11
N ILE A 84 1.38 -8.55 -1.96
CA ILE A 84 2.77 -8.40 -2.42
C ILE A 84 3.74 -8.12 -1.26
N VAL A 85 3.25 -7.57 -0.14
CA VAL A 85 4.04 -7.31 1.07
C VAL A 85 3.14 -7.42 2.29
N ARG A 86 3.66 -8.01 3.36
CA ARG A 86 3.03 -8.09 4.67
C ARG A 86 4.07 -7.93 5.77
N SER A 87 3.83 -7.05 6.74
CA SER A 87 4.69 -6.92 7.92
C SER A 87 4.00 -6.19 9.05
N GLU A 88 4.33 -6.52 10.31
CA GLU A 88 3.91 -5.75 11.49
C GLU A 88 4.85 -4.57 11.76
N LYS A 89 6.06 -4.58 11.19
CA LYS A 89 7.07 -3.54 11.38
C LYS A 89 7.04 -2.58 10.20
N ILE A 90 6.69 -1.32 10.46
CA ILE A 90 6.56 -0.30 9.40
C ILE A 90 7.84 -0.15 8.57
N ASP A 91 9.03 -0.16 9.17
CA ASP A 91 10.29 0.01 8.44
C ASP A 91 10.56 -1.16 7.48
N SER A 92 10.30 -2.38 7.94
CA SER A 92 10.39 -3.57 7.09
C SER A 92 9.34 -3.55 5.97
N PHE A 93 8.12 -3.09 6.28
CA PHE A 93 7.04 -2.96 5.30
C PHE A 93 7.40 -1.97 4.18
N VAL A 94 7.89 -0.77 4.53
CA VAL A 94 8.17 0.28 3.53
C VAL A 94 9.35 -0.06 2.63
N THR A 95 10.38 -0.72 3.16
CA THR A 95 11.51 -1.21 2.36
C THR A 95 11.04 -2.24 1.32
N GLN A 96 10.32 -3.28 1.76
CA GLN A 96 9.80 -4.31 0.87
C GLN A 96 8.80 -3.75 -0.15
N LEU A 97 7.95 -2.81 0.28
CA LEU A 97 6.97 -2.18 -0.60
C LEU A 97 7.64 -1.38 -1.70
N ARG A 98 8.67 -0.60 -1.37
CA ARG A 98 9.47 0.12 -2.38
C ARG A 98 10.04 -0.87 -3.39
N GLU A 99 10.74 -1.91 -2.95
CA GLU A 99 11.34 -2.92 -3.84
C GLU A 99 10.32 -3.60 -4.77
N LYS A 100 9.13 -3.94 -4.25
CA LYS A 100 8.07 -4.54 -5.05
C LYS A 100 7.52 -3.56 -6.09
N ILE A 101 7.35 -2.28 -5.76
CA ILE A 101 6.91 -1.26 -6.72
C ILE A 101 7.99 -1.01 -7.79
N GLU A 102 9.27 -1.02 -7.44
CA GLU A 102 10.37 -0.90 -8.42
C GLU A 102 10.31 -2.04 -9.44
N LYS A 103 10.17 -3.29 -8.98
CA LYS A 103 10.00 -4.46 -9.86
C LYS A 103 8.77 -4.37 -10.75
N ILE A 104 7.65 -3.84 -10.22
CA ILE A 104 6.44 -3.60 -11.02
C ILE A 104 6.73 -2.55 -12.11
N GLN A 105 7.44 -1.47 -11.77
CA GLN A 105 7.75 -0.43 -12.74
C GLN A 105 8.72 -0.91 -13.83
N GLU A 106 9.75 -1.66 -13.46
CA GLU A 106 10.73 -2.24 -14.38
C GLU A 106 10.09 -3.21 -15.35
N SER A 107 9.26 -4.13 -14.84
CA SER A 107 8.59 -5.12 -15.70
C SER A 107 7.68 -4.51 -16.76
N ARG A 108 7.04 -3.38 -16.44
CA ARG A 108 6.21 -2.61 -17.38
C ARG A 108 7.02 -1.88 -18.43
N LYS A 109 8.23 -1.41 -18.10
CA LYS A 109 9.15 -0.81 -19.09
C LYS A 109 9.66 -1.86 -20.08
N ASP A 110 9.88 -3.09 -19.62
CA ASP A 110 10.43 -4.19 -20.42
C ASP A 110 9.36 -5.05 -21.11
N GLY A 111 8.07 -4.74 -20.95
CA GLY A 111 6.95 -5.51 -21.52
C GLY A 111 6.82 -6.94 -20.97
N LYS A 112 7.42 -7.27 -19.82
CA LYS A 112 7.40 -8.60 -19.21
C LYS A 112 6.32 -8.71 -18.13
N VAL A 113 5.52 -9.78 -18.18
CA VAL A 113 4.58 -10.13 -17.10
C VAL A 113 5.35 -10.76 -15.95
N VAL A 114 5.40 -10.11 -14.78
CA VAL A 114 6.09 -10.65 -13.60
C VAL A 114 5.15 -11.46 -12.71
N ASN A 115 5.60 -12.67 -12.36
CA ASN A 115 4.99 -13.50 -11.33
C ASN A 115 5.48 -12.98 -9.96
N LEU A 116 4.68 -12.14 -9.29
CA LEU A 116 5.00 -11.50 -8.00
C LEU A 116 4.81 -12.45 -6.80
N ARG A 117 5.35 -13.67 -6.88
CA ARG A 117 5.38 -14.58 -5.72
C ARG A 117 6.49 -14.21 -4.74
#